data_AF-A0A2A9CGR4-F1
#
_entry.id   AF-A0A2A9CGR4-F1
#
_cell.length_a   1.000
_cell.length_b   1.000
_cell.length_c   1.000
_cell.angle_alpha   90.00
_cell.angle_beta   90.00
_cell.angle_gamma   90.00
#
_symmetry.space_group_name_H-M   'P 1'
#
loop_
_entity.id
_entity.type
_entity.pdbx_description
1 polymer ?
#
loop_
_entity_poly.entity_id
_entity_poly.type
_entity_poly.pdbx_seq_one_letter_code
_entity_poly.pdbx_strand_id
1 'polypeptide(L)' 'MDRFIKKSGFYQNFDKKRVEYWMVLTEDNKILVSWLCWSTPQHIVEQWKGSYAS' A
#
# COMPACT_ATOMS: atom_id res chain seq x y z
N MET A 1 -2.56 23.46 -6.13
CA MET A 1 -3.39 22.23 -6.08
C MET A 1 -2.84 21.37 -4.97
N ASP A 2 -3.34 21.56 -3.75
CA ASP A 2 -2.92 20.74 -2.64
C ASP A 2 -3.58 19.37 -2.76
N ARG A 3 -2.83 18.39 -3.25
CA ARG A 3 -3.24 16.98 -3.27
C ARG A 3 -3.01 16.41 -1.87
N PHE A 4 -3.84 16.81 -0.92
CA PHE A 4 -3.77 16.26 0.43
C PHE A 4 -4.13 14.78 0.39
N ILE A 5 -3.25 13.93 0.91
CA ILE A 5 -3.55 12.52 1.13
C ILE A 5 -4.53 12.45 2.30
N LYS A 6 -5.76 11.98 2.06
CA LYS A 6 -6.76 11.79 3.12
C LYS A 6 -6.47 10.54 3.95
N LYS A 7 -6.02 9.46 3.31
CA LYS A 7 -5.76 8.18 3.98
C LYS A 7 -4.75 7.36 3.18
N SER A 8 -3.93 6.56 3.85
CA SER A 8 -3.11 5.53 3.24
C SER A 8 -3.22 4.23 4.05
N GLY A 9 -2.79 3.10 3.48
CA GLY A 9 -2.78 1.85 4.21
C GLY A 9 -2.37 0.64 3.41
N PHE A 10 -2.06 -0.43 4.15
CA PHE A 10 -1.77 -1.75 3.59
C PHE A 10 -3.02 -2.61 3.54
N TYR A 11 -3.20 -3.32 2.43
CA TYR A 11 -4.32 -4.23 2.20
C TYR A 11 -3.79 -5.59 1.74
N GLN A 12 -4.35 -6.67 2.26
CA GLN A 12 -4.05 -8.02 1.79
C GLN A 12 -5.04 -8.40 0.68
N ASN A 13 -4.54 -8.54 -0.54
CA ASN A 13 -5.32 -9.00 -1.68
C ASN A 13 -5.14 -10.53 -1.82
N PHE A 14 -6.14 -11.27 -1.35
CA PHE A 14 -6.13 -12.74 -1.34
C PHE A 14 -6.24 -13.32 -2.75
N ASP A 15 -7.05 -12.71 -3.64
CA ASP A 15 -7.22 -13.18 -5.02
C ASP A 15 -5.93 -13.08 -5.83
N LYS A 16 -5.19 -11.98 -5.63
CA LYS A 16 -3.92 -11.71 -6.31
C LYS A 16 -2.68 -12.17 -5.53
N LYS A 17 -2.87 -12.79 -4.35
CA LYS A 17 -1.80 -13.27 -3.46
C LYS A 17 -0.69 -12.23 -3.23
N ARG A 18 -1.08 -10.99 -2.90
CA ARG A 18 -0.16 -9.87 -2.69
C ARG A 18 -0.61 -8.95 -1.56
N VAL A 19 0.33 -8.22 -0.97
CA VAL A 19 0.07 -7.08 -0.09
C VAL A 19 0.19 -5.82 -0.91
N GLU A 20 -0.79 -4.94 -0.80
CA GLU A 20 -0.90 -3.70 -1.57
C GLU A 20 -0.81 -2.50 -0.64
N TYR A 21 -0.14 -1.44 -1.08
CA TYR A 21 -0.14 -0.15 -0.42
C TYR A 21 -0.95 0.85 -1.26
N TRP A 22 -1.98 1.41 -0.65
CA TRP A 22 -2.92 2.32 -1.28
C TRP A 22 -2.85 3.71 -0.66
N MET A 23 -3.06 4.73 -1.50
CA MET A 23 -3.31 6.11 -1.06
C MET A 23 -4.69 6.56 -1.53
N VAL A 24 -5.37 7.34 -0.70
CA VAL A 24 -6.69 7.91 -0.94
C VAL A 24 -6.54 9.43 -0.99
N LEU A 25 -6.69 10.00 -2.19
CA LEU A 25 -6.59 11.45 -2.40
C LEU A 25 -7.92 12.15 -2.11
N THR A 26 -9.02 11.54 -2.55
CA THR A 26 -10.41 11.96 -2.29
C THR A 26 -11.24 10.73 -1.94
N GLU A 27 -12.43 10.89 -1.38
CA GLU A 27 -13.26 9.76 -0.89
C GLU A 27 -13.48 8.66 -1.95
N ASP A 28 -13.48 9.04 -3.23
CA ASP A 28 -13.71 8.12 -4.34
C ASP A 28 -12.44 7.72 -5.10
N ASN A 29 -11.28 8.33 -4.80
CA ASN A 29 -10.05 8.10 -5.56
C ASN A 29 -8.99 7.36 -4.74
N LYS A 30 -9.00 6.03 -4.90
CA LYS A 30 -7.98 5.10 -4.38
C LYS A 30 -6.94 4.83 -5.46
N ILE A 31 -5.68 5.07 -5.15
CA ILE A 31 -4.54 4.82 -6.04
C ILE A 31 -3.67 3.72 -5.46
N LEU A 32 -3.43 2.66 -6.24
CA LEU A 32 -2.46 1.63 -5.90
C LEU A 32 -1.08 2.22 -6.15
N VAL A 33 -0.28 2.36 -5.09
CA VAL A 33 1.05 2.96 -5.19
C VAL A 33 2.12 1.89 -5.37
N SER A 34 2.05 0.82 -4.59
CA SER A 34 3.02 -0.27 -4.64
C SER A 34 2.41 -1.56 -4.11
N TRP A 35 3.02 -2.70 -4.43
CA TRP A 35 2.59 -4.01 -3.92
C TRP A 35 3.77 -4.99 -3.85
N LEU A 36 3.61 -6.04 -3.05
CA LEU A 36 4.54 -7.17 -2.95
C LEU A 36 3.78 -8.50 -2.97
N CYS A 37 4.31 -9.49 -3.69
CA CYS A 37 3.77 -10.85 -3.67
C CYS A 37 3.84 -11.46 -2.27
N TRP A 38 2.97 -12.41 -1.94
CA TRP A 38 3.07 -13.16 -0.69
C TRP A 38 4.30 -14.07 -0.62
N SER A 39 4.86 -14.43 -1.77
CA SER A 39 6.15 -15.16 -1.83
C SER A 39 7.34 -14.27 -1.47
N THR A 40 7.15 -12.95 -1.36
CA THR A 40 8.21 -12.04 -0.92
C THR A 40 8.57 -12.36 0.53
N PRO A 41 9.87 -12.55 0.85
CA PRO A 41 10.30 -12.81 2.22
C PRO A 41 9.78 -11.78 3.21
N GLN A 42 9.36 -12.26 4.39
CA GLN A 42 8.72 -11.42 5.41
C GLN A 42 9.56 -10.20 5.81
N HIS A 43 10.88 -10.34 5.93
CA HIS A 43 11.77 -9.22 6.25
C HIS A 43 11.75 -8.10 5.20
N ILE A 44 11.57 -8.45 3.91
CA ILE A 44 11.43 -7.47 2.83
C ILE A 44 10.07 -6.78 2.92
N VAL A 45 9.01 -7.53 3.25
CA VAL A 45 7.67 -6.96 3.45
C VAL A 45 7.67 -5.95 4.60
N GLU A 46 8.38 -6.25 5.68
CA GLU A 46 8.51 -5.35 6.84
C GLU A 46 9.33 -4.09 6.53
N GLN A 47 10.48 -4.25 5.86
CA GLN A 47 11.29 -3.11 5.39
C GLN A 47 10.50 -2.21 4.43
N TRP A 48 9.79 -2.81 3.47
CA TRP A 48 8.94 -2.09 2.53
C TRP A 48 7.78 -1.39 3.24
N LYS A 49 7.14 -2.01 4.24
CA LYS A 49 6.12 -1.32 5.05
C LYS A 49 6.70 -0.10 5.78
N GLY A 50 7.92 -0.23 6.32
CA GLY A 50 8.64 0.85 6.98
C GLY A 50 8.89 2.07 6.08
N SER A 51 9.11 1.87 4.77
CA SER A 51 9.36 2.99 3.84
C SER A 51 8.13 3.86 3.56
N TYR A 52 6.92 3.43 3.97
CA TYR A 52 5.67 4.21 3.80
C TYR A 52 5.03 4.62 5.12
N ALA A 53 5.65 4.30 6.26
CA ALA A 53 5.14 4.63 7.60
C ALA A 53 5.65 5.98 8.13
N SER A 54 6.29 6.80 7.28
CA SER A 54 6.84 8.13 7.60
C SER A 54 5.83 9.24 7.41
#